data_AF-A0AA88MCD2-F1
#
_entry.id   AF-A0AA88MCD2-F1
#
_cell.length_a   1.000
_cell.length_b   1.000
_cell.length_c   1.000
_cell.angle_alpha   90.00
_cell.angle_beta   90.00
_cell.angle_gamma   90.00
#
_symmetry.space_group_name_H-M   'P 1'
#
loop_
_entity.id
_entity.type
_entity.pdbx_description
1 polymer ?
#
loop_
_entity_poly.entity_id
_entity_poly.type
_entity_poly.pdbx_seq_one_letter_code
_entity_poly.pdbx_strand_id
1 'polypeptide(L)'
;MLPAAVAVLLTVFSLAESKQKDFYTFKVVNSRGKLVSLEKYRGSVSLVVNVASECGFTEEHYRDLQQLQRDFGPYHFNVLAFPCNQFGQQEPGSDKEIDSFVRRVYGVSFPLFSKIAVVGSGANNVYKYLAESSGKEPDWNFWKYLLDVNGKVVEAWGPKVSVKEIRPKIAEMVRQIILKKKEEL
;
A
#
# COMPACT_ATOMS: atom_id res chain seq x y z
N MET A 1 -33.89 13.30 -61.18
CA MET A 1 -34.27 13.89 -59.88
C MET A 1 -33.69 13.02 -58.77
N LEU A 2 -32.76 13.63 -58.01
CA LEU A 2 -32.05 13.24 -56.78
C LEU A 2 -31.36 11.86 -56.63
N PRO A 3 -30.05 11.82 -56.27
CA PRO A 3 -29.44 10.65 -55.66
C PRO A 3 -29.69 10.63 -54.14
N ALA A 4 -29.93 9.44 -53.59
CA ALA A 4 -30.09 9.24 -52.15
C ALA A 4 -28.76 9.45 -51.42
N ALA A 5 -28.71 10.44 -50.53
CA ALA A 5 -27.60 10.66 -49.62
C ALA A 5 -27.72 9.68 -48.44
N VAL A 6 -26.78 8.74 -48.33
CA VAL A 6 -26.63 7.87 -47.16
C VAL A 6 -25.87 8.65 -46.09
N ALA A 7 -26.59 9.09 -45.06
CA ALA A 7 -25.98 9.70 -43.88
C ALA A 7 -25.35 8.60 -43.00
N VAL A 8 -24.03 8.48 -43.02
CA VAL A 8 -23.29 7.64 -42.07
C VAL A 8 -23.21 8.42 -40.75
N LEU A 9 -24.07 8.06 -39.81
CA LEU A 9 -24.05 8.58 -38.44
C LEU A 9 -22.83 7.98 -37.72
N LEU A 10 -21.71 8.70 -37.70
CA LEU A 10 -20.55 8.35 -36.88
C LEU A 10 -20.92 8.55 -35.40
N THR A 11 -21.33 7.46 -34.74
CA THR A 11 -21.50 7.41 -33.29
C THR A 11 -20.13 7.48 -32.65
N VAL A 12 -19.81 8.63 -32.07
CA VAL A 12 -18.62 8.81 -31.22
C VAL A 12 -18.87 8.03 -29.93
N PHE A 13 -18.37 6.80 -29.85
CA PHE A 13 -18.30 6.07 -28.58
C PHE A 13 -17.28 6.78 -27.69
N SER A 14 -17.76 7.54 -26.70
CA SER A 14 -16.92 8.01 -25.61
C SER A 14 -16.57 6.80 -24.74
N LEU A 15 -15.35 6.28 -24.91
CA LEU A 15 -14.75 5.34 -23.98
C LEU A 15 -14.40 6.12 -22.71
N ALA A 16 -15.37 6.28 -21.83
CA ALA A 16 -15.06 6.51 -20.43
C ALA A 16 -14.39 5.23 -19.92
N GLU A 17 -13.06 5.17 -19.97
CA GLU A 17 -12.29 4.11 -19.34
C GLU A 17 -12.71 4.03 -17.87
N SER A 18 -13.43 2.98 -17.50
CA SER A 18 -13.67 2.68 -16.10
C SER A 18 -12.31 2.41 -15.47
N LYS A 19 -11.78 3.36 -14.69
CA LYS A 19 -10.52 3.18 -13.96
C LYS A 19 -10.65 1.90 -13.13
N GLN A 20 -9.94 0.84 -13.54
CA GLN A 20 -10.04 -0.47 -12.90
C GLN A 20 -9.70 -0.31 -11.42
N LYS A 21 -10.56 -0.78 -10.50
CA LYS A 21 -10.35 -0.63 -9.05
C LYS A 21 -8.98 -1.22 -8.65
N ASP A 22 -8.16 -0.40 -8.02
CA ASP A 22 -6.85 -0.76 -7.47
C ASP A 22 -6.59 -0.02 -6.15
N PHE A 23 -5.55 -0.43 -5.42
CA PHE A 23 -5.24 0.13 -4.11
C PHE A 23 -4.98 1.64 -4.12
N TYR A 24 -4.36 2.17 -5.17
CA TYR A 24 -3.97 3.58 -5.22
C TYR A 24 -5.17 4.52 -5.47
N THR A 25 -6.31 3.99 -5.95
CA THR A 25 -7.55 4.78 -6.09
C THR A 25 -8.17 5.22 -4.75
N PHE A 26 -7.80 4.60 -3.63
CA PHE A 26 -8.37 4.94 -2.32
C PHE A 26 -7.81 6.25 -1.73
N LYS A 27 -8.57 6.78 -0.77
CA LYS A 27 -8.13 7.85 0.14
C LYS A 27 -8.15 7.33 1.57
N VAL A 28 -7.18 7.76 2.37
CA VAL A 28 -7.02 7.36 3.78
C VAL A 28 -6.63 8.56 4.62
N VAL A 29 -6.88 8.50 5.92
CA VAL A 29 -6.42 9.52 6.87
C VAL A 29 -5.00 9.19 7.29
N ASN A 30 -4.09 10.17 7.27
CA ASN A 30 -2.73 9.97 7.75
C ASN A 30 -2.64 10.16 9.28
N SER A 31 -1.50 9.81 9.90
CA SER A 31 -1.30 9.94 11.37
C SER A 31 -1.45 11.37 11.92
N ARG A 32 -1.57 12.39 11.05
CA ARG A 32 -1.81 13.80 11.42
C ARG A 32 -3.27 14.24 11.21
N GLY A 33 -4.17 13.30 10.93
CA GLY A 33 -5.60 13.58 10.74
C GLY A 33 -5.97 14.14 9.36
N LYS A 34 -5.05 14.14 8.38
CA LYS A 34 -5.32 14.66 7.02
C LYS A 34 -5.75 13.53 6.09
N LEU A 35 -6.87 13.72 5.38
CA LEU A 35 -7.26 12.86 4.27
C LEU A 35 -6.26 13.01 3.11
N VAL A 36 -5.65 11.92 2.69
CA VAL A 36 -4.66 11.85 1.61
C VAL A 36 -5.07 10.80 0.58
N SER A 37 -4.82 11.10 -0.69
CA SER A 37 -4.98 10.11 -1.77
C SER A 37 -3.75 9.20 -1.82
N LEU A 38 -3.98 7.90 -2.05
CA LEU A 38 -2.93 6.92 -2.29
C LEU A 38 -2.39 6.96 -3.73
N GLU A 39 -3.04 7.71 -4.62
CA GLU A 39 -2.65 7.86 -6.03
C GLU A 39 -1.21 8.38 -6.17
N LYS A 40 -0.73 9.17 -5.19
CA LYS A 40 0.65 9.67 -5.15
C LYS A 40 1.73 8.57 -5.06
N TYR A 41 1.35 7.34 -4.75
CA TYR A 41 2.27 6.19 -4.71
C TYR A 41 2.23 5.36 -6.00
N ARG A 42 1.33 5.67 -6.94
CA ARG A 42 1.30 5.02 -8.26
C ARG A 42 2.63 5.24 -8.99
N GLY A 43 3.08 4.22 -9.71
CA GLY A 43 4.40 4.21 -10.36
C GLY A 43 5.53 3.70 -9.47
N SER A 44 5.26 3.40 -8.20
CA SER A 44 6.21 2.80 -7.26
C SER A 44 5.69 1.45 -6.73
N VAL A 45 6.62 0.59 -6.32
CA VAL A 45 6.27 -0.60 -5.53
C VAL A 45 5.85 -0.15 -4.14
N SER A 46 4.78 -0.73 -3.59
CA SER A 46 4.40 -0.45 -2.20
C SER A 46 4.38 -1.72 -1.36
N LEU A 47 4.89 -1.65 -0.13
CA LEU A 47 4.69 -2.67 0.88
C LEU A 47 3.72 -2.13 1.93
N VAL A 48 2.48 -2.64 1.92
CA VAL A 48 1.44 -2.25 2.88
C VAL A 48 1.50 -3.16 4.09
N VAL A 49 1.55 -2.59 5.30
CA VAL A 49 1.77 -3.34 6.54
C VAL A 49 0.83 -2.89 7.64
N ASN A 50 0.13 -3.81 8.32
CA ASN A 50 -0.59 -3.48 9.56
C ASN A 50 0.40 -3.56 10.72
N VAL A 51 0.53 -2.49 11.49
CA VAL A 51 1.57 -2.38 12.52
C VAL A 51 0.96 -2.27 13.92
N ALA A 52 1.78 -2.61 14.91
CA ALA A 52 1.51 -2.50 16.34
C ALA A 52 2.78 -2.04 17.07
N SER A 53 2.67 -1.24 18.13
CA SER A 53 3.83 -0.77 18.92
C SER A 53 4.19 -1.69 20.09
N GLU A 54 3.26 -2.51 20.58
CA GLU A 54 3.41 -3.35 21.77
C GLU A 54 3.37 -4.85 21.44
N CYS A 55 3.86 -5.21 20.25
CA CYS A 55 3.92 -6.58 19.76
C CYS A 55 5.33 -7.16 19.87
N GLY A 56 5.47 -8.46 20.09
CA GLY A 56 6.78 -9.15 20.10
C GLY A 56 7.54 -9.05 18.76
N PHE A 57 6.84 -8.74 17.66
CA PHE A 57 7.43 -8.54 16.33
C PHE A 57 7.87 -7.09 16.05
N THR A 58 7.50 -6.13 16.92
CA THR A 58 7.66 -4.69 16.68
C THR A 58 9.10 -4.30 16.37
N GLU A 59 10.02 -4.73 17.23
CA GLU A 59 11.42 -4.30 17.18
C GLU A 59 12.09 -4.67 15.85
N GLU A 60 11.98 -5.94 15.45
CA GLU A 60 12.57 -6.42 14.20
C GLU A 60 11.87 -5.82 12.98
N HIS A 61 10.54 -5.83 12.96
CA HIS A 61 9.79 -5.40 11.79
C HIS A 61 9.96 -3.91 11.50
N TYR A 62 9.87 -3.03 12.51
CA TYR A 62 10.07 -1.60 12.26
C TYR A 62 11.47 -1.27 11.76
N ARG A 63 12.51 -1.93 12.31
CA ARG A 63 13.89 -1.72 11.87
C ARG A 63 14.09 -2.15 10.43
N ASP A 64 13.60 -3.33 10.06
CA ASP A 64 13.77 -3.85 8.71
C ASP A 64 12.90 -3.09 7.69
N LEU A 65 11.68 -2.69 8.05
CA LEU A 65 10.83 -1.83 7.21
C LEU A 65 11.48 -0.47 6.97
N GLN A 66 12.07 0.12 8.01
CA GLN A 66 12.79 1.38 7.87
C GLN A 66 14.05 1.19 7.01
N GLN A 67 14.73 0.05 7.09
CA GLN A 67 15.85 -0.27 6.21
C GLN A 67 15.40 -0.39 4.75
N LEU A 68 14.30 -1.09 4.46
CA LEU A 68 13.73 -1.14 3.10
C LEU A 68 13.39 0.25 2.57
N GLN A 69 12.79 1.10 3.41
CA GLN A 69 12.46 2.47 3.02
C GLN A 69 13.72 3.29 2.69
N ARG A 70 14.81 3.11 3.44
CA ARG A 70 16.10 3.76 3.16
C ARG A 70 16.73 3.25 1.87
N ASP A 71 16.68 1.95 1.64
CA ASP A 71 17.36 1.29 0.51
C ASP A 71 16.69 1.60 -0.84
N PHE A 72 15.35 1.64 -0.88
CA PHE A 72 14.59 1.67 -2.14
C PHE A 72 13.70 2.89 -2.32
N GLY A 73 13.41 3.62 -1.25
CA GLY A 73 12.59 4.82 -1.30
C GLY A 73 13.37 6.09 -1.65
N PRO A 74 12.69 7.22 -1.87
CA PRO A 74 11.23 7.36 -1.96
C PRO A 74 10.67 7.21 -3.39
N TYR A 75 11.53 7.14 -4.41
CA TYR A 75 11.09 7.29 -5.81
C TYR A 75 10.48 6.04 -6.42
N HIS A 76 10.93 4.85 -6.02
CA HIS A 76 10.53 3.57 -6.62
C HIS A 76 9.90 2.60 -5.64
N PHE A 77 9.94 2.91 -4.34
CA PHE A 77 9.39 2.09 -3.29
C PHE A 77 8.84 2.90 -2.11
N ASN A 78 7.75 2.42 -1.51
CA ASN A 78 7.18 2.98 -0.30
C ASN A 78 6.73 1.88 0.68
N VAL A 79 7.10 2.00 1.96
CA VAL A 79 6.37 1.32 3.04
C VAL A 79 5.13 2.14 3.39
N LEU A 80 3.97 1.49 3.48
CA LEU A 80 2.70 2.12 3.83
C LEU A 80 2.16 1.46 5.11
N ALA A 81 2.40 2.09 6.26
CA ALA A 81 2.12 1.49 7.56
C ALA A 81 0.77 1.96 8.15
N PHE A 82 -0.08 1.00 8.51
CA PHE A 82 -1.41 1.21 9.08
C PHE A 82 -1.47 0.63 10.50
N PRO A 83 -1.43 1.46 11.55
CA PRO A 83 -1.61 0.98 12.92
C PRO A 83 -2.95 0.27 13.10
N CYS A 84 -2.98 -0.80 13.89
CA CYS A 84 -4.20 -1.57 14.15
C CYS A 84 -4.21 -2.14 15.57
N ASN A 85 -5.31 -1.95 16.30
CA ASN A 85 -5.44 -2.42 17.68
C ASN A 85 -6.27 -3.72 17.82
N GLN A 86 -6.63 -4.39 16.72
CA GLN A 86 -7.51 -5.56 16.76
C GLN A 86 -6.80 -6.84 17.26
N PHE A 87 -5.47 -6.89 17.22
CA PHE A 87 -4.69 -8.07 17.57
C PHE A 87 -3.98 -7.87 18.91
N GLY A 88 -4.48 -8.54 19.95
CA GLY A 88 -3.93 -8.49 21.30
C GLY A 88 -3.98 -7.10 21.96
N GLN A 89 -4.70 -6.13 21.38
CA GLN A 89 -4.73 -4.74 21.82
C GLN A 89 -3.33 -4.10 21.92
N GLN A 90 -2.43 -4.46 20.99
CA GLN A 90 -1.01 -4.09 20.99
C GLN A 90 -0.71 -2.73 20.32
N GLU A 91 -1.73 -1.92 20.04
CA GLU A 91 -1.61 -0.56 19.50
C GLU A 91 -2.60 0.38 20.22
N PRO A 92 -2.53 0.50 21.56
CA PRO A 92 -3.54 1.21 22.34
C PRO A 92 -3.49 2.73 22.16
N GLY A 93 -2.30 3.29 21.89
CA GLY A 93 -2.05 4.72 21.77
C GLY A 93 -2.85 5.44 20.67
N SER A 94 -2.94 6.76 20.79
CA SER A 94 -3.48 7.63 19.74
C SER A 94 -2.55 7.74 18.53
N ASP A 95 -3.06 8.19 17.38
CA ASP A 95 -2.25 8.39 16.17
C ASP A 95 -0.99 9.24 16.42
N LYS A 96 -1.10 10.27 17.26
CA LYS A 96 0.00 11.16 17.62
C LYS A 96 1.05 10.46 18.49
N GLU A 97 0.62 9.64 19.45
CA GLU A 97 1.53 8.88 20.33
C GLU A 97 2.27 7.81 19.53
N ILE A 98 1.56 7.08 18.67
CA ILE A 98 2.14 6.06 17.79
C ILE A 98 3.16 6.70 16.84
N ASP A 99 2.79 7.78 16.14
CA ASP A 99 3.71 8.48 15.22
C ASP A 99 4.97 8.98 15.94
N SER A 100 4.79 9.57 17.12
CA SER A 100 5.92 10.04 17.94
C SER A 100 6.81 8.89 18.41
N PHE A 101 6.21 7.77 18.83
CA PHE A 101 6.93 6.58 19.28
C PHE A 101 7.78 6.00 18.16
N VAL A 102 7.19 5.68 17.00
CA VAL A 102 7.90 4.98 15.93
C VAL A 102 8.99 5.85 15.30
N ARG A 103 8.78 7.16 15.22
CA ARG A 103 9.82 8.10 14.75
C ARG A 103 10.97 8.20 15.74
N ARG A 104 10.67 8.33 17.03
CA ARG A 104 11.70 8.48 18.07
C ARG A 104 12.52 7.21 18.27
N VAL A 105 11.88 6.04 18.24
CA VAL A 105 12.53 4.76 18.57
C VAL A 105 13.19 4.13 17.35
N TYR A 106 12.54 4.18 16.18
CA TYR A 106 12.99 3.48 14.98
C TYR A 106 13.48 4.40 13.86
N GLY A 107 13.32 5.72 14.01
CA GLY A 107 13.68 6.67 12.96
C GLY A 107 12.81 6.53 11.71
N VAL A 108 11.53 6.14 11.87
CA VAL A 108 10.62 5.91 10.76
C VAL A 108 10.49 7.15 9.87
N SER A 109 10.83 6.99 8.59
CA SER A 109 10.69 8.01 7.55
C SER A 109 9.57 7.71 6.55
N PHE A 110 9.03 6.49 6.55
CA PHE A 110 7.92 6.11 5.70
C PHE A 110 6.57 6.68 6.19
N PRO A 111 5.55 6.76 5.30
CA PRO A 111 4.19 7.11 5.66
C PRO A 111 3.58 6.22 6.74
N LEU A 112 3.12 6.86 7.82
CA LEU A 112 2.25 6.27 8.82
C LEU A 112 0.84 6.84 8.66
N PHE A 113 -0.17 5.97 8.65
CA PHE A 113 -1.57 6.35 8.54
C PHE A 113 -2.26 6.37 9.91
N SER A 114 -3.50 6.87 9.94
CA SER A 114 -4.34 6.75 11.13
C SER A 114 -4.58 5.28 11.46
N LYS A 115 -4.78 5.00 12.75
CA LYS A 115 -5.18 3.68 13.23
C LYS A 115 -6.50 3.25 12.61
N ILE A 116 -6.56 2.03 12.06
CA ILE A 116 -7.73 1.49 11.38
C ILE A 116 -8.04 0.06 11.81
N ALA A 117 -9.28 -0.37 11.59
CA ALA A 117 -9.61 -1.79 11.55
C ALA A 117 -9.18 -2.39 10.21
N VAL A 118 -8.61 -3.59 10.26
CA VAL A 118 -8.10 -4.35 9.12
C VAL A 118 -8.85 -5.66 8.88
N VAL A 119 -9.65 -6.12 9.85
CA VAL A 119 -10.50 -7.32 9.73
C VAL A 119 -11.95 -7.07 10.14
N GLY A 120 -12.83 -7.95 9.65
CA GLY A 120 -14.25 -7.96 9.97
C GLY A 120 -15.08 -6.92 9.20
N SER A 121 -16.37 -6.82 9.53
CA SER A 121 -17.32 -5.94 8.81
C SER A 121 -16.89 -4.46 8.83
N GLY A 122 -16.25 -4.04 9.91
CA GLY A 122 -15.70 -2.70 10.11
C GLY A 122 -14.33 -2.45 9.48
N ALA A 123 -13.72 -3.42 8.79
CA ALA A 123 -12.42 -3.23 8.14
C ALA A 123 -12.44 -2.06 7.15
N ASN A 124 -11.36 -1.29 7.14
CA ASN A 124 -11.19 -0.21 6.19
C ASN A 124 -11.17 -0.76 4.75
N ASN A 125 -11.73 0.00 3.80
CA ASN A 125 -11.82 -0.41 2.40
C ASN A 125 -10.48 -0.76 1.75
N VAL A 126 -9.37 -0.16 2.21
CA VAL A 126 -8.04 -0.54 1.72
C VAL A 126 -7.67 -1.96 2.13
N TYR A 127 -7.97 -2.39 3.36
CA TYR A 127 -7.69 -3.75 3.82
C TYR A 127 -8.70 -4.77 3.29
N LYS A 128 -9.96 -4.38 3.08
CA LYS A 128 -10.92 -5.21 2.34
C LYS A 128 -10.40 -5.53 0.95
N TYR A 129 -9.92 -4.51 0.21
CA TYR A 129 -9.31 -4.72 -1.10
C TYR A 129 -8.10 -5.65 -1.05
N LEU A 130 -7.21 -5.47 -0.07
CA LEU A 130 -6.01 -6.32 0.08
C LEU A 130 -6.39 -7.78 0.32
N ALA A 131 -7.31 -8.02 1.27
CA ALA A 131 -7.77 -9.36 1.62
C ALA A 131 -8.51 -10.05 0.45
N GLU A 132 -9.42 -9.34 -0.22
CA GLU A 132 -10.13 -9.82 -1.41
C GLU A 132 -9.16 -10.15 -2.55
N SER A 133 -8.17 -9.28 -2.81
CA SER A 133 -7.25 -9.43 -3.93
C SER A 133 -6.21 -10.52 -3.71
N SER A 134 -5.77 -10.73 -2.46
CA SER A 134 -4.75 -11.73 -2.13
C SER A 134 -5.32 -13.08 -1.69
N GLY A 135 -6.62 -13.13 -1.33
CA GLY A 135 -7.24 -14.26 -0.63
C GLY A 135 -6.68 -14.48 0.78
N LYS A 136 -6.07 -13.45 1.40
CA LYS A 136 -5.44 -13.56 2.73
C LYS A 136 -5.80 -12.36 3.60
N GLU A 137 -6.61 -12.61 4.63
CA GLU A 137 -6.97 -11.62 5.65
C GLU A 137 -5.95 -11.67 6.81
N PRO A 138 -5.57 -10.53 7.43
CA PRO A 138 -4.63 -10.55 8.55
C PRO A 138 -5.18 -11.29 9.78
N ASP A 139 -4.43 -12.28 10.27
CA ASP A 139 -4.73 -12.97 11.54
C ASP A 139 -3.93 -12.42 12.74
N TRP A 140 -3.00 -11.50 12.48
CA TRP A 140 -2.13 -10.90 13.50
C TRP A 140 -1.56 -9.54 13.03
N ASN A 141 -0.76 -8.91 13.89
CA ASN A 141 0.08 -7.76 13.55
C ASN A 141 1.15 -8.14 12.52
N PHE A 142 1.60 -7.18 11.71
CA PHE A 142 2.69 -7.32 10.72
C PHE A 142 2.43 -8.28 9.55
N TRP A 143 1.20 -8.35 9.09
CA TRP A 143 0.93 -8.81 7.72
C TRP A 143 1.43 -7.81 6.70
N LYS A 144 1.91 -8.31 5.57
CA LYS A 144 2.63 -7.53 4.55
C LYS A 144 2.01 -7.85 3.20
N TYR A 145 1.61 -6.82 2.46
CA TYR A 145 1.07 -6.94 1.10
C TYR A 145 1.96 -6.17 0.14
N LEU A 146 2.56 -6.87 -0.83
CA LEU A 146 3.37 -6.26 -1.87
C LEU A 146 2.48 -5.87 -3.04
N LEU A 147 2.54 -4.59 -3.41
CA LEU A 147 1.81 -4.01 -4.53
C LEU A 147 2.75 -3.64 -5.66
N ASP A 148 2.30 -3.87 -6.89
CA ASP A 148 2.99 -3.37 -8.08
C ASP A 148 2.80 -1.85 -8.28
N VAL A 149 3.39 -1.34 -9.37
CA VAL A 149 3.31 0.08 -9.75
C VAL A 149 1.89 0.56 -10.08
N ASN A 150 0.95 -0.36 -10.32
CA ASN A 150 -0.45 -0.08 -10.64
C ASN A 150 -1.36 -0.26 -9.43
N GLY A 151 -0.83 -0.62 -8.26
CA GLY A 151 -1.59 -0.82 -7.04
C GLY A 151 -2.31 -2.16 -6.98
N LYS A 152 -1.88 -3.15 -7.77
CA LYS A 152 -2.38 -4.53 -7.71
C LYS A 152 -1.54 -5.34 -6.74
N VAL A 153 -2.20 -6.23 -6.00
CA VAL A 153 -1.51 -7.14 -5.08
C VAL A 153 -0.73 -8.18 -5.88
N VAL A 154 0.57 -8.26 -5.61
CA VAL A 154 1.49 -9.27 -6.18
C VAL A 154 1.62 -10.45 -5.23
N GLU A 155 1.82 -10.17 -3.95
CA GLU A 155 2.05 -11.21 -2.94
C GLU A 155 1.67 -10.70 -1.55
N ALA A 156 1.38 -11.61 -0.62
CA ALA A 156 1.06 -11.30 0.76
C ALA A 156 1.64 -12.34 1.73
N TRP A 157 2.19 -11.87 2.84
CA TRP A 157 2.84 -12.70 3.85
C TRP A 157 2.37 -12.36 5.27
N GLY A 158 2.26 -13.40 6.10
CA GLY A 158 1.98 -13.25 7.53
C GLY A 158 3.20 -12.78 8.34
N PRO A 159 3.04 -12.63 9.66
CA PRO A 159 4.08 -12.08 10.55
C PRO A 159 5.36 -12.90 10.60
N LYS A 160 5.27 -14.22 10.44
CA LYS A 160 6.41 -15.14 10.58
C LYS A 160 7.41 -15.06 9.43
N VAL A 161 6.99 -14.51 8.29
CA VAL A 161 7.91 -14.23 7.17
C VAL A 161 8.57 -12.89 7.45
N SER A 162 9.89 -12.93 7.66
CA SER A 162 10.67 -11.73 7.98
C SER A 162 10.73 -10.78 6.78
N VAL A 163 10.97 -9.50 7.08
CA VAL A 163 11.16 -8.48 6.04
C VAL A 163 12.41 -8.76 5.21
N LYS A 164 13.44 -9.38 5.80
CA LYS A 164 14.66 -9.83 5.12
C LYS A 164 14.38 -10.88 4.05
N GLU A 165 13.49 -11.83 4.33
CA GLU A 165 13.11 -12.87 3.36
C GLU A 165 12.40 -12.31 2.12
N ILE A 166 11.58 -11.27 2.28
CA ILE A 166 10.87 -10.65 1.14
C ILE A 166 11.68 -9.58 0.41
N ARG A 167 12.78 -9.10 1.00
CA ARG A 167 13.63 -8.05 0.43
C ARG A 167 14.12 -8.34 -0.99
N PRO A 168 14.60 -9.56 -1.34
CA PRO A 168 15.06 -9.84 -2.71
C PRO A 168 13.96 -9.64 -3.76
N LYS A 169 12.71 -10.01 -3.46
CA LYS A 169 11.56 -9.81 -4.37
C LYS A 169 11.28 -8.32 -4.60
N ILE A 170 11.31 -7.53 -3.52
CA ILE A 170 11.13 -6.07 -3.58
C ILE A 170 12.25 -5.43 -4.40
N ALA A 171 13.51 -5.80 -4.13
CA ALA A 171 14.68 -5.30 -4.84
C ALA A 171 14.58 -5.55 -6.34
N GLU A 172 14.13 -6.75 -6.74
CA GLU A 172 13.95 -7.09 -8.14
C GLU A 172 12.85 -6.25 -8.79
N MET A 173 11.69 -6.09 -8.14
CA MET A 173 10.62 -5.24 -8.69
C MET A 173 11.05 -3.77 -8.84
N VAL A 174 11.79 -3.24 -7.87
CA VAL A 174 12.36 -1.89 -7.95
C VAL A 174 13.37 -1.77 -9.09
N ARG A 175 14.24 -2.78 -9.26
CA ARG A 175 15.21 -2.84 -10.36
C ARG A 175 14.53 -2.78 -11.73
N GLN A 176 13.42 -3.50 -11.90
CA GLN A 176 12.65 -3.51 -13.14
C GLN A 176 12.07 -2.13 -13.49
N ILE A 177 11.63 -1.35 -12.49
CA ILE A 177 11.19 0.04 -12.71
C ILE A 177 12.34 0.88 -13.25
N ILE A 178 13.54 0.75 -12.67
CA ILE A 178 14.71 1.53 -13.06
C ILE A 178 15.15 1.17 -14.48
N LEU A 179 15.17 -0.12 -14.83
CA LEU A 179 15.54 -0.57 -16.17
C LEU A 179 14.56 -0.09 -17.23
N LYS A 180 13.25 -0.25 -16.99
CA LYS A 180 12.22 0.23 -17.92
C LYS A 180 12.34 1.73 -18.18
N LYS A 181 12.57 2.53 -17.12
CA LYS A 181 12.78 3.98 -17.28
C LYS A 181 14.05 4.33 -18.06
N LYS A 182 15.08 3.50 -18.02
CA LYS A 182 16.31 3.70 -18.81
C LYS A 182 16.09 3.37 -20.29
N GLU A 183 15.22 2.42 -20.60
CA GLU A 183 14.88 2.06 -21.99
C GLU A 183 13.96 3.11 -22.66
N GLU A 184 13.19 3.84 -21.87
CA GLU A 184 12.29 4.91 -22.33
C GLU A 184 12.99 6.27 -22.53
N LEU A 185 14.27 6.39 -22.18
CA LEU A 185 15.11 7.59 -22.30
C LEU A 185 16.06 7.50 -23.49
#